data_AF-A0AAU4CSB1-F1
#
_entry.id   AF-A0AAU4CSB1-F1
#
_cell.length_a   1.000
_cell.length_b   1.000
_cell.length_c   1.000
_cell.angle_alpha   90.00
_cell.angle_beta   90.00
_cell.angle_gamma   90.00
#
_symmetry.space_group_name_H-M   'P 1'
#
loop_
_entity.id
_entity.type
_entity.pdbx_description
1 polymer ?
#
loop_
_entity_poly.entity_id
_entity_poly.type
_entity_poly.pdbx_seq_one_letter_code
_entity_poly.pdbx_strand_id
1 'polypeptide(L)' 'MSALRTRVKAMPPDQARTEAEAWIDWAAARVERLDPLNTQPRLPDIPEPRADDLRPFLGYWSPYGP' A
#
# COMPACT_ATOMS: atom_id res chain seq x y z
N MET A 1 14.35 -8.46 -9.08
CA MET A 1 14.24 -9.84 -8.55
C MET A 1 15.14 -10.88 -9.25
N SER A 2 15.63 -10.66 -10.48
CA SER A 2 16.44 -11.64 -11.23
C SER A 2 17.74 -12.09 -10.51
N ALA A 3 18.57 -11.16 -10.04
CA ALA A 3 19.87 -11.49 -9.44
C ALA A 3 19.78 -12.36 -8.18
N LEU A 4 18.77 -12.12 -7.32
CA LEU A 4 18.57 -12.88 -6.09
C LEU A 4 18.15 -14.33 -6.40
N ARG A 5 17.26 -14.51 -7.38
CA ARG A 5 16.84 -15.84 -7.86
C ARG A 5 18.01 -16.60 -8.49
N THR A 6 18.91 -15.92 -9.21
CA THR A 6 20.16 -16.54 -9.72
C THR A 6 21.06 -17.02 -8.58
N ARG A 7 21.20 -16.24 -7.51
CA ARG A 7 22.00 -16.64 -6.35
C ARG A 7 21.42 -17.84 -5.61
N VAL A 8 20.10 -17.89 -5.42
CA VAL A 8 19.44 -19.03 -4.75
C VAL A 8 19.56 -20.31 -5.58
N LYS A 9 19.50 -20.23 -6.91
CA LYS A 9 19.76 -21.40 -7.79
C LYS A 9 21.17 -21.95 -7.67
N ALA A 10 22.14 -21.12 -7.27
CA ALA A 10 23.53 -21.53 -7.04
C ALA A 10 23.76 -22.11 -5.63
N MET A 11 22.76 -22.09 -4.74
CA MET A 11 22.85 -22.71 -3.42
C MET A 11 22.72 -24.25 -3.53
N PRO A 12 23.33 -25.00 -2.60
CA PRO A 12 23.06 -26.43 -2.46
C PRO A 12 21.54 -26.70 -2.34
N PRO A 13 21.03 -27.83 -2.86
CA PRO A 13 19.62 -28.18 -2.74
C PRO A 13 19.32 -28.70 -1.32
N ASP A 14 19.30 -27.78 -0.38
CA ASP A 14 18.99 -28.01 1.03
C ASP A 14 17.72 -27.25 1.47
N GLN A 15 17.38 -27.40 2.75
CA GLN A 15 16.25 -26.71 3.35
C GLN A 15 16.36 -25.18 3.23
N ALA A 16 17.57 -24.64 3.39
CA ALA A 16 17.81 -23.20 3.30
C ALA A 16 17.54 -22.66 1.90
N ARG A 17 17.89 -23.42 0.85
CA ARG A 17 17.54 -23.07 -0.52
C ARG A 17 16.02 -23.06 -0.73
N THR A 18 15.31 -24.07 -0.22
CA THR A 18 13.85 -24.16 -0.36
C THR A 18 13.14 -22.98 0.33
N GLU A 19 13.58 -22.62 1.53
CA GLU A 19 13.06 -21.45 2.26
C GLU A 19 13.36 -20.13 1.54
N ALA A 20 14.56 -20.00 0.96
CA ALA A 20 14.92 -18.83 0.18
C ALA A 20 14.09 -18.69 -1.10
N GLU A 21 13.80 -19.80 -1.80
CA GLU A 21 12.91 -19.82 -2.97
C GLU A 21 11.48 -19.38 -2.58
N ALA A 22 10.93 -19.94 -1.50
CA ALA A 22 9.61 -19.57 -0.99
C ALA A 22 9.52 -18.08 -0.59
N TRP A 23 10.56 -17.55 0.05
CA TRP A 23 10.63 -16.14 0.42
C TRP A 23 10.69 -15.22 -0.80
N ILE A 24 11.47 -15.59 -1.83
CA ILE A 24 11.55 -14.84 -3.09
C ILE A 24 10.19 -14.78 -3.79
N ASP A 25 9.48 -15.90 -3.84
CA ASP A 25 8.17 -15.97 -4.49
C ASP A 25 7.12 -15.16 -3.72
N TRP A 26 7.12 -15.25 -2.39
CA TRP A 26 6.28 -14.40 -1.55
C TRP A 26 6.59 -12.92 -1.76
N ALA A 27 7.88 -12.53 -1.78
CA ALA A 27 8.28 -11.15 -1.93
C ALA A 27 7.87 -10.58 -3.29
N ALA A 28 8.01 -11.36 -4.36
CA ALA A 28 7.58 -10.96 -5.71
C ALA A 28 6.07 -10.69 -5.74
N ALA A 29 5.26 -11.62 -5.25
CA ALA A 29 3.80 -11.46 -5.19
C ALA A 29 3.39 -10.28 -4.30
N ARG A 30 4.12 -10.04 -3.20
CA ARG A 30 3.84 -8.92 -2.30
C ARG A 30 4.10 -7.56 -2.95
N VAL A 31 5.19 -7.44 -3.71
CA VAL A 31 5.52 -6.22 -4.46
C VAL A 31 4.46 -5.93 -5.51
N GLU A 32 4.04 -6.92 -6.30
CA GLU A 32 2.98 -6.75 -7.31
C GLU A 32 1.68 -6.24 -6.68
N ARG A 33 1.29 -6.78 -5.52
CA ARG A 33 0.09 -6.34 -4.79
C ARG A 33 0.21 -4.95 -4.17
N LEU A 34 1.42 -4.56 -3.75
CA LEU A 34 1.66 -3.26 -3.13
C LEU A 34 1.88 -2.14 -4.14
N ASP A 35 2.18 -2.48 -5.38
CA ASP A 35 2.44 -1.51 -6.41
C ASP A 35 1.20 -0.61 -6.60
N PRO A 36 1.29 0.67 -6.22
CA PRO A 36 0.16 1.60 -6.35
C PRO A 36 -0.18 1.86 -7.81
N LEU A 37 0.69 1.51 -8.76
CA LEU A 37 0.44 1.61 -10.20
C LEU A 37 -0.37 0.43 -10.74
N ASN A 38 -0.37 -0.72 -10.05
CA ASN A 38 -1.17 -1.90 -10.42
C ASN A 38 -2.63 -1.79 -9.96
N THR A 39 -2.92 -0.84 -9.07
CA THR A 39 -4.28 -0.55 -8.64
C THR A 39 -4.72 0.75 -9.28
N GLN A 40 -5.91 0.80 -9.89
CA GLN A 40 -6.42 2.07 -10.39
C GLN A 40 -6.46 3.07 -9.24
N PRO A 41 -5.78 4.23 -9.34
CA PRO A 41 -5.82 5.24 -8.29
C PRO A 41 -7.27 5.71 -8.19
N ARG A 42 -7.91 5.40 -7.07
CA ARG A 42 -9.24 5.90 -6.75
C ARG A 42 -9.07 7.11 -5.87
N LEU A 43 -9.67 8.22 -6.28
CA LEU A 43 -9.93 9.29 -5.36
C LEU A 43 -10.84 8.70 -4.26
N PRO A 44 -10.51 8.84 -2.97
CA PRO A 44 -11.48 8.53 -1.94
C PRO A 44 -12.73 9.38 -2.18
N ASP A 45 -13.91 8.82 -1.88
CA ASP A 45 -15.15 9.59 -1.96
C ASP A 45 -15.02 10.79 -1.01
N ILE A 46 -15.01 11.99 -1.58
CA ILE A 46 -15.01 13.23 -0.81
C ILE A 46 -16.45 13.46 -0.39
N PRO A 47 -16.77 13.47 0.92
CA PRO A 47 -18.13 13.77 1.36
C PRO A 47 -18.49 15.21 1.00
N GLU A 48 -19.77 15.46 0.69
CA GLU A 48 -20.28 16.82 0.48
C GLU A 48 -19.97 17.67 1.73
N PRO A 49 -19.32 18.84 1.58
CA PRO A 49 -18.99 19.68 2.72
C PRO A 49 -20.27 20.17 3.39
N ARG A 50 -20.41 19.87 4.67
CA ARG A 50 -21.54 20.29 5.50
C ARG A 50 -21.14 21.56 6.24
N ALA A 51 -22.12 22.42 6.51
CA ALA A 51 -21.93 23.58 7.38
C ALA A 51 -21.25 23.18 8.71
N ASP A 52 -21.57 22.00 9.23
CA ASP A 52 -21.03 21.48 10.48
C ASP A 52 -19.54 21.14 10.44
N ASP A 53 -19.00 20.82 9.27
CA ASP A 53 -17.57 20.54 9.10
C ASP A 53 -16.72 21.79 9.34
N LEU A 54 -17.33 22.98 9.26
CA LEU A 54 -16.70 24.25 9.54
C LEU A 54 -16.64 24.57 11.05
N ARG A 55 -17.46 23.93 11.90
CA ARG A 55 -17.55 24.24 13.34
C ARG A 55 -16.20 24.36 14.07
N PRO A 56 -15.21 23.46 13.85
CA PRO A 56 -13.91 23.57 14.54
C PRO A 56 -13.11 24.82 14.16
N PHE A 57 -13.41 25.44 13.02
CA PHE A 57 -12.65 26.55 12.43
C PHE A 57 -13.34 27.91 12.61
N LEU A 58 -14.59 27.94 13.10
CA LEU A 58 -15.42 29.14 13.15
C LEU A 58 -15.33 29.92 14.46
N GLY A 59 -14.71 29.38 15.51
CA GLY A 59 -14.62 30.06 16.82
C GLY A 59 -16.01 30.42 17.37
N TYR A 60 -16.31 31.71 17.50
CA TYR A 60 -17.61 32.21 17.98
C TYR A 60 -18.68 32.34 16.88
N TRP A 61 -18.35 31.99 15.63
CA TRP A 61 -19.24 32.17 14.50
C TRP A 61 -20.12 30.94 14.30
N SER A 62 -21.39 31.17 13.93
CA SER A 62 -22.32 30.09 13.58
C SER A 62 -22.00 29.54 12.18
N PRO A 63 -22.02 28.20 11.99
CA PRO A 63 -21.84 27.59 10.68
C PRO A 63 -23.00 27.83 9.71
N TYR A 64 -24.15 28.31 10.19
CA TYR A 64 -25.36 28.51 9.38
C TYR A 64 -25.59 29.97 8.96
N GLY A 65 -24.66 30.88 9.23
CA GLY A 65 -24.78 32.31 8.97
C GLY A 65 -24.80 33.16 10.26
N PRO A 66 -24.67 34.50 10.14
CA PRO A 66 -24.75 35.43 11.27
C PRO A 66 -26.10 35.42 11.97
#